data_AF-A0A7X5QD30-F1
#
_entry.id   AF-A0A7X5QD30-F1
#
_cell.length_a   1.000
_cell.length_b   1.000
_cell.length_c   1.000
_cell.angle_alpha   90.00
_cell.angle_beta   90.00
_cell.angle_gamma   90.00
#
_symmetry.space_group_name_H-M   'P 1'
#
loop_
_entity.id
_entity.type
_entity.pdbx_description
1 polymer ?
#
loop_
_entity_poly.entity_id
_entity_poly.type
_entity_poly.pdbx_seq_one_letter_code
_entity_poly.pdbx_strand_id
1 'polypeptide(L)'
;MAGIAEIFHDYLMGVKFATPRFGDLKCDSTTLGSADIAEKLVQQLTQPVRWQSSIQFIYRHGPMLFIEPGAKTVLSKPMPSLLVHCSSYEITL
;
A
#
# COMPACT_ATOMS: atom_id res chain seq x y z
N MET A 1 -0.43 -20.36 -1.47
CA MET A 1 -0.39 -19.19 -2.37
C MET A 1 0.60 -19.32 -3.52
N ALA A 2 1.74 -20.03 -3.38
CA ALA A 2 2.77 -20.14 -4.44
C ALA A 2 2.22 -20.51 -5.84
N GLY A 3 1.48 -21.61 -5.97
CA GLY A 3 0.92 -22.00 -7.27
C GLY A 3 -0.14 -21.04 -7.85
N ILE A 4 -0.85 -20.29 -7.00
CA ILE A 4 -1.79 -19.24 -7.46
C ILE A 4 -1.02 -18.00 -7.93
N ALA A 5 0.10 -17.69 -7.27
CA ALA A 5 0.97 -16.58 -7.64
C ALA A 5 1.59 -16.79 -9.02
N GLU A 6 1.95 -18.03 -9.37
CA GLU A 6 2.43 -18.40 -10.72
C GLU A 6 1.37 -18.19 -11.80
N ILE A 7 0.15 -18.69 -11.59
CA ILE A 7 -0.97 -18.50 -12.54
C ILE A 7 -1.29 -17.01 -12.71
N PHE A 8 -1.26 -16.25 -11.61
CA PHE A 8 -1.51 -14.82 -11.64
C PHE A 8 -0.38 -14.06 -12.35
N HIS A 9 0.87 -14.46 -12.14
CA HIS A 9 2.02 -13.92 -12.86
C HIS A 9 1.86 -14.11 -14.37
N ASP A 10 1.56 -15.33 -14.82
CA ASP A 10 1.40 -15.63 -16.25
C ASP A 10 0.26 -14.82 -16.88
N TYR A 11 -0.84 -14.63 -16.16
CA TYR A 11 -1.93 -13.75 -16.58
C TYR A 11 -1.46 -12.29 -16.74
N LEU A 12 -0.70 -11.78 -15.78
CA LEU A 12 -0.25 -10.37 -15.78
C LEU A 12 0.80 -10.07 -16.85
N MET A 13 1.55 -11.06 -17.35
CA MET A 13 2.49 -10.87 -18.45
C MET A 13 1.82 -10.46 -19.77
N GLY A 14 0.50 -10.70 -19.91
CA GLY A 14 -0.30 -10.23 -21.04
C GLY A 14 -0.79 -8.79 -20.91
N VAL A 15 -0.59 -8.12 -19.76
CA VAL A 15 -1.15 -6.80 -19.46
C VAL A 15 -0.10 -5.71 -19.62
N LYS A 16 -0.44 -4.67 -20.40
CA LYS A 16 0.38 -3.46 -20.49
C LYS A 16 -0.04 -2.46 -19.42
N PHE A 17 0.78 -2.32 -18.39
CA PHE A 17 0.55 -1.35 -17.33
C PHE A 17 1.03 0.04 -17.74
N ALA A 18 0.19 1.05 -17.52
CA ALA A 18 0.58 2.45 -17.63
C ALA A 18 1.32 2.90 -16.36
N THR A 19 2.19 3.91 -16.48
CA THR A 19 2.79 4.57 -15.32
C THR A 19 1.69 5.21 -14.45
N PRO A 20 1.65 4.90 -13.14
CA PRO A 20 0.74 5.57 -12.22
C PRO A 20 0.97 7.08 -12.24
N ARG A 21 -0.11 7.86 -12.36
CA ARG A 21 -0.04 9.33 -12.35
C ARG A 21 -0.02 9.91 -10.94
N PHE A 22 -0.45 9.12 -9.97
CA PHE A 22 -0.41 9.42 -8.55
C PHE A 22 0.55 8.43 -7.88
N GLY A 23 1.18 8.85 -6.79
CA GLY A 23 2.11 8.00 -6.07
C GLY A 23 1.39 6.83 -5.42
N ASP A 24 1.41 5.67 -6.06
CA ASP A 24 0.91 4.42 -5.47
C ASP A 24 1.94 3.85 -4.49
N LEU A 25 1.47 3.40 -3.33
CA LEU A 25 2.30 2.78 -2.30
C LEU A 25 2.29 1.26 -2.42
N LYS A 26 3.49 0.69 -2.35
CA LYS A 26 3.74 -0.75 -2.34
C LYS A 26 3.47 -1.35 -0.97
N CYS A 27 3.40 -2.68 -0.96
CA CYS A 27 3.34 -3.50 0.26
C CYS A 27 4.58 -3.34 1.17
N ASP A 28 5.69 -2.80 0.65
CA ASP A 28 6.90 -2.47 1.42
C ASP A 28 6.95 -1.01 1.91
N SER A 29 5.85 -0.26 1.74
CA SER A 29 5.75 1.17 2.10
C SER A 29 6.66 2.10 1.28
N THR A 30 7.03 1.72 0.05
CA THR A 30 7.73 2.59 -0.92
C THR A 30 6.87 2.91 -2.13
N THR A 31 7.21 3.95 -2.90
CA THR A 31 6.45 4.33 -4.10
C THR A 31 6.66 3.37 -5.27
N LEU A 32 5.63 3.20 -6.09
CA LEU A 32 5.65 2.34 -7.27
C LEU A 32 6.19 3.08 -8.50
N GLY A 33 7.30 2.58 -9.06
CA GLY A 33 7.77 2.95 -10.40
C GLY A 33 7.13 2.04 -11.46
N SER A 34 7.04 2.51 -12.71
CA SER A 34 6.34 1.80 -13.80
C SER A 34 6.97 0.46 -14.21
N ALA A 35 8.25 0.25 -13.94
CA ALA A 35 9.00 -0.90 -14.47
C ALA A 35 8.56 -2.27 -13.89
N ASP A 36 7.91 -2.32 -12.72
CA ASP A 36 7.74 -3.59 -11.98
C ASP A 36 6.29 -3.85 -11.50
N ILE A 37 5.26 -3.24 -12.10
CA ILE A 37 3.88 -3.32 -11.55
C ILE A 37 3.38 -4.78 -11.46
N ALA A 38 3.59 -5.55 -12.52
CA ALA A 38 3.19 -6.96 -12.57
C ALA A 38 3.86 -7.78 -11.46
N GLU A 39 5.18 -7.66 -11.33
CA GLU A 39 5.94 -8.37 -10.30
C GLU A 39 5.48 -7.97 -8.88
N LYS A 40 5.23 -6.68 -8.66
CA LYS A 40 4.78 -6.17 -7.36
C LYS A 40 3.38 -6.66 -6.99
N LEU A 41 2.47 -6.79 -7.95
CA LEU A 41 1.14 -7.37 -7.72
C LEU A 41 1.23 -8.86 -7.40
N VAL A 42 2.14 -9.61 -8.03
CA VAL A 42 2.39 -11.03 -7.69
C VAL A 42 2.97 -11.15 -6.28
N GLN A 43 3.92 -10.28 -5.92
CA GLN A 43 4.49 -10.23 -4.58
C GLN A 43 3.41 -9.95 -3.51
N GLN A 44 2.40 -9.11 -3.80
CA GLN A 44 1.29 -8.86 -2.87
C GLN A 44 0.48 -10.11 -2.50
N LEU A 45 0.43 -11.14 -3.36
CA LEU A 45 -0.27 -12.40 -3.05
C LEU A 45 0.48 -13.28 -2.05
N THR A 46 1.79 -13.09 -1.92
CA THR A 46 2.67 -13.97 -1.12
C THR A 46 3.30 -13.26 0.08
N GLN A 47 3.32 -11.93 0.08
CA GLN A 47 3.84 -11.11 1.16
C GLN A 47 2.71 -10.64 2.09
N PRO A 48 3.00 -10.45 3.39
CA PRO A 48 2.02 -9.94 4.34
C PRO A 48 1.64 -8.50 3.99
N VAL A 49 0.34 -8.19 4.05
CA VAL A 49 -0.18 -6.83 3.83
C VAL A 49 0.29 -5.91 4.97
N ARG A 50 1.16 -4.95 4.64
CA ARG A 50 1.71 -3.97 5.61
C ARG A 50 0.94 -2.65 5.63
N TRP A 51 -0.37 -2.74 5.85
CA TRP A 51 -1.27 -1.58 5.79
C TRP A 51 -0.90 -0.47 6.78
N GLN A 52 -0.67 -0.83 8.05
CA GLN A 52 -0.27 0.14 9.09
C GLN A 52 1.01 0.89 8.72
N SER A 53 2.04 0.19 8.27
CA SER A 53 3.31 0.83 7.86
C SER A 53 3.12 1.77 6.67
N SER A 54 2.23 1.42 5.73
CA SER A 54 1.92 2.27 4.57
C SER A 54 1.23 3.57 5.00
N ILE A 55 0.29 3.50 5.94
CA ILE A 55 -0.36 4.68 6.53
C ILE A 55 0.64 5.55 7.28
N GLN A 56 1.52 4.95 8.09
CA GLN A 56 2.56 5.68 8.81
C GLN A 56 3.53 6.40 7.86
N PHE A 57 3.87 5.76 6.74
CA PHE A 57 4.69 6.37 5.70
C PHE A 57 3.99 7.58 5.07
N ILE A 58 2.72 7.44 4.66
CA ILE A 58 1.94 8.56 4.09
C ILE A 58 1.86 9.71 5.10
N TYR A 59 1.54 9.40 6.35
CA TYR A 59 1.37 10.41 7.39
C TYR A 59 2.64 11.24 7.61
N ARG A 60 3.83 10.63 7.52
CA ARG A 60 5.11 11.32 7.69
C ARG A 60 5.54 12.13 6.47
N HIS A 61 5.05 11.79 5.28
CA HIS A 61 5.58 12.32 4.01
C HIS A 61 4.56 13.04 3.14
N GLY A 62 3.29 13.13 3.56
CA GLY A 62 2.19 13.60 2.71
C GLY A 62 1.03 14.25 3.46
N PRO A 63 -0.06 14.56 2.74
CA PRO A 63 -1.22 15.26 3.30
C PRO A 63 -2.01 14.40 4.29
N MET A 64 -2.55 15.02 5.33
CA MET A 64 -3.20 14.37 6.48
C MET A 64 -4.66 13.93 6.24
N LEU A 65 -5.15 13.94 5.00
CA LEU A 65 -6.53 13.59 4.67
C LEU A 65 -6.60 12.19 4.06
N PHE A 66 -7.26 11.27 4.77
CA PHE A 66 -7.55 9.92 4.29
C PHE A 66 -9.04 9.79 3.96
N ILE A 67 -9.33 9.32 2.75
CA ILE A 67 -10.69 9.03 2.28
C ILE A 67 -10.74 7.52 1.98
N GLU A 68 -11.68 6.79 2.59
CA GLU A 68 -11.95 5.38 2.29
C GLU A 68 -13.11 5.27 1.29
N PRO A 69 -12.84 5.13 -0.02
CA PRO A 69 -13.89 4.88 -0.99
C PRO A 69 -14.41 3.44 -0.84
N GLY A 70 -15.64 3.28 -0.37
CA GLY A 70 -16.29 1.98 -0.24
C GLY A 70 -17.59 2.03 0.56
N ALA A 71 -18.37 0.95 0.51
CA ALA A 71 -19.67 0.87 1.19
C ALA A 71 -19.57 0.80 2.73
N LYS A 72 -18.36 0.62 3.29
CA LYS A 72 -18.09 0.44 4.72
C LYS A 72 -16.85 1.22 5.13
N THR A 73 -16.59 1.26 6.43
CA THR A 73 -15.49 2.01 7.05
C THR A 73 -14.43 1.08 7.69
N VAL A 74 -14.05 0.00 7.01
CA VAL A 74 -13.22 -1.05 7.60
C VAL A 74 -11.81 -0.53 7.88
N LEU A 75 -11.24 0.22 6.95
CA LEU A 75 -9.89 0.78 7.05
C LEU A 75 -9.87 2.08 7.86
N SER A 76 -10.97 2.84 7.89
CA SER A 76 -11.09 4.06 8.68
C SER A 76 -11.22 3.78 10.18
N LYS A 77 -11.83 2.65 10.57
CA LYS A 77 -11.99 2.26 11.98
C LYS A 77 -10.68 2.21 12.77
N PRO A 78 -9.60 1.57 12.28
CA PRO A 78 -8.31 1.54 12.98
C PRO A 78 -7.48 2.83 12.85
N MET A 79 -7.88 3.81 12.02
CA MET A 79 -7.08 5.02 11.80
C MET A 79 -6.79 5.84 13.06
N PRO A 80 -7.76 6.16 13.94
CA PRO A 80 -7.50 7.03 15.09
C PRO A 80 -6.43 6.49 16.03
N SER A 81 -6.43 5.18 16.30
CA SER A 81 -5.41 4.56 17.17
C SER A 81 -4.03 4.58 16.52
N LEU A 82 -3.94 4.40 15.19
CA LEU A 82 -2.67 4.47 14.48
C LEU A 82 -2.05 5.88 14.48
N LEU A 83 -2.87 6.91 14.29
CA LEU A 83 -2.38 8.29 14.22
C LEU A 83 -1.91 8.82 15.58
N VAL A 84 -2.56 8.40 16.67
CA VAL A 84 -2.08 8.70 18.05
C VAL A 84 -0.65 8.18 18.23
N HIS A 85 -0.35 6.98 17.75
CA HIS A 85 1.01 6.43 17.84
C HIS A 85 2.00 7.16 16.95
N CYS A 86 1.58 7.76 15.84
CA CYS A 86 2.46 8.57 14.99
C CYS A 86 2.82 9.93 15.63
N SER A 87 1.88 10.57 16.31
CA SER A 87 2.08 11.88 16.94
C SER A 87 3.00 11.82 18.17
N SER A 88 2.95 10.73 18.94
CA SER A 88 3.77 10.58 20.16
C SER A 88 5.28 10.50 19.93
N TYR A 89 5.74 10.22 18.71
CA TYR A 89 7.18 10.19 18.38
C TYR A 89 7.75 11.54 17.96
N GLU A 90 6.95 12.62 17.90
CA GLU A 90 7.44 13.98 17.60
C GLU A 90 7.85 14.76 18.86
N ILE A 91 7.59 14.23 20.06
CA ILE A 91 7.99 14.87 21.34
C ILE A 91 9.26 14.19 21.87
N THR A 92 10.34 14.20 21.09
CA THR A 92 11.70 13.97 21.59
C THR A 92 12.70 14.68 20.68
N LEU A 93 12.79 16.00 20.84
CA LEU A 93 13.91 16.83 20.37
C LEU A 93 14.40 17.67 21.55
#